data_AF-A0A1J3I5C0-F1
#
_entry.id   AF-A0A1J3I5C0-F1
#
_cell.length_a   1.000
_cell.length_b   1.000
_cell.length_c   1.000
_cell.angle_alpha   90.00
_cell.angle_beta   90.00
_cell.angle_gamma   90.00
#
_symmetry.space_group_name_H-M   'P 1'
#
loop_
_entity.id
_entity.type
_entity.pdbx_description
1 polymer ?
#
loop_
_entity_poly.entity_id
_entity_poly.type
_entity_poly.pdbx_seq_one_letter_code
_entity_poly.pdbx_strand_id
1 'polypeptide(L)' 'NDVGLEHLEFIHIHKTAALLEAAAVIGGIMGGGSDEEIERLRSYARCIGLMFQVVDDVLDVTKSSEDLGKTAGKDLIA' A
#
# COMPACT_ATOMS: atom_id res chain seq x y z
N ASN A 1 5.78 -11.58 21.00
CA ASN A 1 6.73 -11.19 19.95
C ASN A 1 6.32 -9.82 19.48
N ASP A 2 6.97 -8.78 19.99
CA ASP A 2 6.60 -7.40 19.70
C ASP A 2 7.19 -7.02 18.33
N VAL A 3 6.32 -6.86 17.34
CA VAL A 3 6.72 -6.44 15.99
C VAL A 3 6.78 -4.91 16.01
N GLY A 4 7.99 -4.35 15.99
CA GLY A 4 8.18 -2.90 16.03
C GLY A 4 7.58 -2.20 14.81
N LEU A 5 7.11 -0.96 14.99
CA LEU A 5 6.47 -0.15 13.95
C LEU A 5 7.32 -0.02 12.67
N GLU A 6 8.63 0.10 12.81
CA GLU A 6 9.56 0.16 11.66
C GLU A 6 9.54 -1.14 10.82
N HIS A 7 9.37 -2.30 11.47
CA HIS A 7 9.27 -3.57 10.76
C HIS A 7 7.93 -3.70 10.03
N LEU A 8 6.85 -3.20 10.64
CA LEU A 8 5.53 -3.17 10.02
C LEU A 8 5.52 -2.23 8.79
N GLU A 9 6.09 -1.04 8.94
CA GLU A 9 6.24 -0.08 7.85
C GLU A 9 7.08 -0.64 6.70
N PHE A 10 8.18 -1.34 7.02
CA PHE A 10 8.98 -2.04 6.02
C PHE A 10 8.14 -3.06 5.22
N ILE A 11 7.34 -3.88 5.89
CA ILE A 11 6.47 -4.86 5.22
C ILE A 11 5.43 -4.16 4.35
N HIS A 12 4.75 -3.13 4.85
CA HIS A 12 3.71 -2.39 4.12
C HIS A 12 4.27 -1.72 2.86
N ILE A 13 5.46 -1.11 2.97
CA ILE A 13 6.13 -0.49 1.83
C ILE A 13 6.48 -1.54 0.76
N HIS A 14 7.07 -2.67 1.15
CA HIS A 14 7.62 -3.62 0.19
C HIS A 14 6.58 -4.60 -0.40
N LYS A 15 5.50 -4.88 0.33
CA LYS A 15 4.45 -5.80 -0.13
C LYS A 15 3.42 -5.10 -1.03
N THR A 16 3.03 -3.87 -0.67
CA THR A 16 1.89 -3.19 -1.29
C THR A 16 2.31 -1.91 -2.01
N ALA A 17 3.08 -1.03 -1.36
CA ALA A 17 3.43 0.26 -1.94
C ALA A 17 4.39 0.14 -3.14
N ALA A 18 5.28 -0.84 -3.15
CA ALA A 18 6.25 -1.06 -4.23
C ALA A 18 5.58 -1.33 -5.59
N LEU A 19 4.47 -2.09 -5.62
CA LEU A 19 3.77 -2.38 -6.87
C LEU A 19 3.01 -1.16 -7.39
N LEU A 20 2.38 -0.39 -6.49
CA LEU A 20 1.71 0.87 -6.83
C LEU A 20 2.70 1.91 -7.37
N GLU A 21 3.87 2.00 -6.74
CA GLU A 21 4.98 2.83 -7.20
C GLU A 21 5.44 2.43 -8.60
N ALA A 22 5.68 1.13 -8.82
CA ALA A 22 6.10 0.63 -10.13
C ALA A 22 5.06 0.96 -11.22
N ALA A 23 3.77 0.73 -10.96
CA ALA A 23 2.71 1.03 -11.92
C ALA A 23 2.65 2.52 -12.29
N ALA A 24 2.74 3.41 -11.29
CA ALA A 24 2.73 4.85 -11.51
C ALA A 24 3.97 5.35 -12.27
N VAL A 25 5.15 4.87 -11.88
CA VAL A 25 6.43 5.23 -12.52
C VAL A 25 6.50 4.73 -13.97
N ILE A 26 6.09 3.48 -14.24
CA ILE A 26 6.02 2.94 -15.61
C ILE A 26 5.11 3.81 -16.47
N GLY A 27 3.94 4.22 -15.96
CA GLY A 27 3.05 5.14 -16.66
C GLY A 27 3.69 6.49 -16.96
N GLY A 28 4.39 7.08 -15.97
CA GLY A 28 5.11 8.35 -16.14
C GLY A 28 6.22 8.28 -17.20
N ILE A 29 7.00 7.19 -17.20
CA ILE A 29 8.06 6.96 -18.19
C ILE A 29 7.46 6.79 -19.59
N MET A 30 6.43 5.94 -19.75
CA MET A 30 5.80 5.73 -21.06
C MET A 30 5.10 6.99 -21.59
N GLY A 31 4.64 7.87 -20.70
CA GLY A 31 4.09 9.18 -21.04
C GLY A 31 5.13 10.24 -21.42
N GLY A 32 6.43 9.94 -21.32
CA GLY A 32 7.51 10.88 -21.61
C GLY A 32 7.74 11.93 -20.52
N GLY A 33 7.35 11.63 -19.27
CA GLY A 33 7.60 12.50 -18.13
C GLY A 33 9.09 12.70 -17.86
N SER A 34 9.44 13.87 -17.33
CA SER A 34 10.78 14.19 -16.85
C SER A 34 11.15 13.40 -15.60
N ASP A 35 12.46 13.32 -15.29
CA ASP A 35 12.95 12.65 -14.08
C ASP A 35 12.34 13.25 -12.80
N GLU A 36 12.11 14.57 -12.77
CA GLU A 36 11.47 15.24 -11.63
C GLU A 36 10.01 14.82 -11.47
N GLU A 37 9.26 14.72 -12.57
CA GLU A 37 7.87 14.25 -12.54
C GLU A 37 7.77 12.79 -12.14
N ILE A 38 8.69 11.94 -12.63
CA ILE A 38 8.78 10.54 -12.24
C ILE A 38 9.04 10.41 -10.74
N GLU A 39 9.94 11.22 -10.17
CA GLU A 39 10.23 11.16 -8.73
C GLU A 39 9.06 11.68 -7.88
N ARG A 40 8.33 12.67 -8.37
CA ARG A 40 7.07 13.11 -7.72
C ARG A 40 6.01 12.01 -7.74
N LEU A 41 5.86 11.29 -8.87
CA LEU A 41 4.96 10.14 -8.97
C LEU A 41 5.38 9.01 -8.01
N ARG A 42 6.69 8.78 -7.87
CA ARG A 42 7.24 7.81 -6.93
C ARG A 42 6.85 8.13 -5.49
N SER A 43 7.09 9.36 -5.05
CA SER A 43 6.75 9.83 -3.71
C SER A 43 5.24 9.74 -3.46
N TYR A 44 4.43 10.19 -4.42
CA TYR A 44 2.98 10.09 -4.37
C TYR A 44 2.50 8.63 -4.18
N ALA A 45 2.99 7.71 -5.01
CA ALA A 45 2.56 6.32 -4.98
C ALA A 45 2.97 5.59 -3.69
N ARG A 46 4.13 5.91 -3.12
CA ARG A 46 4.56 5.40 -1.80
C ARG A 46 3.59 5.81 -0.69
N CYS A 47 3.25 7.10 -0.63
CA CYS A 47 2.31 7.62 0.37
C CYS A 47 0.92 6.99 0.23
N ILE A 48 0.42 6.86 -1.00
CA ILE A 48 -0.87 6.22 -1.27
C ILE A 48 -0.84 4.72 -0.91
N GLY A 49 0.24 4.02 -1.22
CA GLY A 49 0.37 2.59 -0.89
C GLY A 49 0.38 2.33 0.62
N LEU A 50 1.05 3.19 1.39
CA LEU A 50 1.01 3.11 2.85
C LEU A 50 -0.39 3.40 3.40
N MET A 51 -1.04 4.47 2.91
CA MET A 51 -2.41 4.82 3.30
C MET A 51 -3.39 3.70 2.97
N PHE A 52 -3.24 3.04 1.82
CA PHE A 52 -4.10 1.95 1.40
C PHE A 52 -4.05 0.79 2.40
N GLN A 53 -2.85 0.43 2.89
CA GLN A 53 -2.70 -0.64 3.86
C GLN A 53 -3.33 -0.26 5.22
N VAL A 54 -3.12 0.98 5.69
CA VAL A 54 -3.76 1.46 6.93
C VAL A 54 -5.29 1.38 6.83
N VAL A 55 -5.86 1.77 5.69
CA VAL A 55 -7.31 1.68 5.48
C VAL A 55 -7.77 0.22 5.41
N ASP A 56 -7.04 -0.66 4.73
CA ASP A 56 -7.38 -2.09 4.63
C ASP A 56 -7.37 -2.77 6.01
N ASP A 57 -6.36 -2.49 6.84
CA ASP A 57 -6.24 -3.05 8.19
C ASP A 57 -7.39 -2.58 9.10
N VAL A 58 -7.75 -1.29 9.03
CA VAL A 58 -8.91 -0.75 9.77
C VAL A 58 -10.22 -1.37 9.28
N LEU A 59 -10.36 -1.57 7.97
CA LEU A 59 -11.55 -2.19 7.40
C LEU A 59 -11.64 -3.68 7.79
N ASP A 60 -10.54 -4.42 7.83
CA ASP A 60 -10.50 -5.85 8.19
C ASP A 60 -11.06 -6.11 9.60
N VAL A 61 -10.88 -5.15 10.52
CA VAL A 61 -11.37 -5.25 11.90
C VAL A 61 -12.73 -4.59 12.15
N THR A 62 -13.20 -3.70 11.27
CA THR A 62 -14.44 -2.93 11.48
C THR A 62 -15.62 -3.36 10.61
N LYS A 63 -15.38 -4.06 9.50
CA LYS A 63 -16.43 -4.41 8.53
C LYS A 63 -16.72 -5.90 8.46
N SER A 64 -17.95 -6.23 8.05
CA SER A 64 -18.36 -7.61 7.84
C SER A 64 -17.69 -8.19 6.58
N SER A 65 -17.53 -9.52 6.53
CA SER A 65 -16.96 -10.20 5.35
C SER A 65 -17.79 -9.99 4.08
N GLU A 66 -19.11 -9.78 4.22
CA GLU A 66 -20.01 -9.48 3.11
C GLU A 66 -19.75 -8.08 2.51
N ASP A 67 -19.41 -7.08 3.33
CA ASP A 67 -19.12 -5.72 2.87
C ASP A 67 -17.76 -5.58 2.19
N LEU A 68 -16.79 -6.43 2.55
CA LEU A 68 -15.43 -6.40 2.01
C LEU A 68 -15.24 -7.29 0.79
N GLY A 69 -16.20 -8.19 0.50
CA GLY A 69 -16.06 -9.19 -0.56
C GLY A 69 -14.92 -10.20 -0.34
N LYS A 70 -14.33 -10.23 0.86
CA LYS A 70 -13.28 -11.14 1.32
C LYS A 70 -13.54 -11.55 2.78
N THR A 71 -12.91 -12.63 3.24
CA THR A 71 -12.97 -13.04 4.66
C THR A 71 -12.34 -11.95 5.52
N ALA A 72 -13.16 -11.29 6.35
CA ALA A 72 -12.75 -10.31 7.35
C ALA A 72 -12.12 -10.99 8.57
N GLY A 73 -11.26 -10.28 9.29
CA GLY A 73 -10.58 -10.79 10.49
C GLY A 73 -9.49 -11.80 10.18
N LYS A 74 -8.92 -11.75 8.97
CA LYS A 74 -7.78 -12.62 8.60
C LYS A 74 -6.56 -12.31 9.45
N ASP A 75 -6.40 -11.04 9.83
CA ASP A 75 -5.25 -10.60 10.61
C ASP A 75 -5.33 -11.04 12.09
N LEU A 76 -6.51 -11.45 12.58
CA LEU A 76 -6.69 -12.00 13.93
C LEU A 76 -6.39 -13.51 14.02
N ILE A 77 -6.33 -14.19 12.87
CA ILE A 77 -6.12 -15.65 12.79
C ILE A 77 -4.65 -15.98 12.48
N ALA A 78 -3.84 -14.96 12.11
CA ALA A 78 -2.42 -15.09 11.77
C ALA A 78 -1.49 -15.11 13.00
#